data_AF-A0AAJ0CKQ7-F1
#
_entry.id   AF-A0AAJ0CKQ7-F1
#
_cell.length_a   1.000
_cell.length_b   1.000
_cell.length_c   1.000
_cell.angle_alpha   90.00
_cell.angle_beta   90.00
_cell.angle_gamma   90.00
#
_symmetry.space_group_name_H-M   'P 1'
#
loop_
_entity.id
_entity.type
_entity.pdbx_description
1 polymer ?
#
loop_
_entity_poly.entity_id
_entity_poly.type
_entity_poly.pdbx_seq_one_letter_code
_entity_poly.pdbx_strand_id
1 'polypeptide(L)'
;MALQIDTTKSSSRSPESMWQGTRIGGFEQDGDGQLEADSGLGISSGAGSSRITVTYGAASMPQPITDASVYILHLPLSYDTPASVNGFLAAGKAELEKYLDILRVSGAHMLVLTTRLLPEPGRMSNPEVEAVPRIRDLSMLQLANGSEMEMTDVLNMINSASDGAGRLVVTSQLRSKDGMVAALTTQFKAH
;
A
#
# COMPACT_ATOMS: atom_id res chain seq x y z
N MET A 1 -1.63 0.52 -1.53
CA MET A 1 -2.43 1.62 -0.94
C MET A 1 -1.87 2.92 -1.49
N ALA A 2 -2.55 3.52 -2.47
CA ALA A 2 -2.12 4.78 -3.08
C ALA A 2 -2.92 5.96 -2.52
N LEU A 3 -2.23 7.00 -2.08
CA LEU A 3 -2.80 8.22 -1.51
C LEU A 3 -2.31 9.43 -2.29
N GLN A 4 -3.25 10.23 -2.81
CA GLN A 4 -3.00 11.50 -3.48
C GLN A 4 -3.58 12.63 -2.62
N ILE A 5 -2.80 13.67 -2.35
CA ILE A 5 -3.21 14.81 -1.51
C ILE A 5 -2.99 16.11 -2.29
N ASP A 6 -4.03 16.94 -2.36
CA ASP A 6 -3.97 18.27 -2.96
C ASP A 6 -4.22 19.34 -1.90
N THR A 7 -3.47 20.44 -1.98
CA THR A 7 -3.32 21.43 -0.90
C THR A 7 -4.08 22.71 -1.23
N THR A 8 -5.26 22.92 -0.63
CA THR A 8 -5.79 24.28 -0.40
C THR A 8 -6.90 24.31 0.68
N LYS A 9 -6.65 25.14 1.70
CA LYS A 9 -7.58 25.94 2.53
C LYS A 9 -8.76 25.30 3.31
N SER A 10 -8.53 25.24 4.63
CA SER A 10 -9.27 25.80 5.79
C SER A 10 -10.81 25.68 5.97
N SER A 11 -11.15 25.31 7.23
CA SER A 11 -12.38 25.59 8.01
C SER A 11 -13.51 24.55 7.86
N SER A 12 -14.23 24.09 8.90
CA SER A 12 -14.18 24.21 10.37
C SER A 12 -15.06 23.10 10.97
N ARG A 13 -14.61 22.57 12.11
CA ARG A 13 -15.23 21.63 13.07
C ARG A 13 -16.76 21.69 13.24
N SER A 14 -17.42 20.53 13.36
CA SER A 14 -18.10 20.13 14.62
C SER A 14 -18.43 18.61 14.66
N PRO A 15 -18.33 17.90 15.81
CA PRO A 15 -18.49 16.45 15.90
C PRO A 15 -19.60 16.00 16.88
N GLU A 16 -20.65 15.30 16.45
CA GLU A 16 -21.56 14.68 17.43
C GLU A 16 -22.46 13.56 16.88
N SER A 17 -22.69 12.56 17.75
CA SER A 17 -23.63 11.42 17.68
C SER A 17 -23.01 10.09 17.18
N MET A 18 -22.31 9.29 18.01
CA MET A 18 -22.77 8.47 19.16
C MET A 18 -23.85 7.42 18.83
N TRP A 19 -23.35 6.20 18.59
CA TRP A 19 -23.92 4.86 18.82
C TRP A 19 -25.32 4.75 19.42
N GLN A 20 -26.27 4.18 18.68
CA GLN A 20 -27.38 3.31 19.14
C GLN A 20 -27.81 2.45 17.94
N GLY A 21 -28.12 1.16 17.98
CA GLY A 21 -28.22 0.14 19.03
C GLY A 21 -28.84 -1.11 18.38
N THR A 22 -28.28 -2.29 18.62
CA THR A 22 -28.77 -3.59 18.12
C THR A 22 -30.01 -4.05 18.89
N ARG A 23 -31.05 -4.50 18.19
CA ARG A 23 -32.13 -5.34 18.76
C ARG A 23 -32.48 -6.49 17.81
N ILE A 24 -32.53 -7.69 18.39
CA ILE A 24 -32.94 -8.96 17.78
C ILE A 24 -34.46 -9.11 17.88
N GLY A 25 -35.09 -9.65 16.84
CA GLY A 25 -36.45 -10.19 16.84
C GLY A 25 -36.78 -10.79 15.47
N GLY A 26 -36.94 -12.11 15.38
CA GLY A 26 -37.32 -12.83 14.16
C GLY A 26 -38.84 -13.00 14.00
N PHE A 27 -39.29 -13.30 12.79
CA PHE A 27 -40.52 -14.03 12.44
C PHE A 27 -40.44 -14.43 10.94
N GLU A 28 -40.78 -15.70 10.64
CA GLU A 28 -40.99 -16.25 9.29
C GLU A 28 -42.30 -15.73 8.66
N GLN A 29 -42.32 -15.50 7.34
CA GLN A 29 -43.51 -15.73 6.51
C GLN A 29 -43.18 -15.86 5.00
N ASP A 30 -43.70 -16.94 4.39
CA ASP A 30 -43.71 -17.27 2.97
C ASP A 30 -44.46 -16.24 2.08
N GLY A 31 -44.07 -16.15 0.80
CA GLY A 31 -44.86 -15.46 -0.23
C GLY A 31 -44.16 -15.35 -1.60
N ASP A 32 -44.73 -16.02 -2.60
CA ASP A 32 -44.28 -16.13 -4.00
C ASP A 32 -44.21 -14.81 -4.80
N GLY A 33 -43.24 -14.77 -5.72
CA GLY A 33 -43.33 -14.14 -7.04
C GLY A 33 -43.19 -12.61 -7.12
N GLN A 34 -42.11 -12.13 -7.74
CA GLN A 34 -42.15 -11.31 -8.99
C GLN A 34 -40.73 -10.85 -9.36
N LEU A 35 -40.34 -11.10 -10.62
CA LEU A 35 -39.12 -10.61 -11.24
C LEU A 35 -39.28 -9.12 -11.57
N GLU A 36 -38.48 -8.25 -10.95
CA GLU A 36 -38.23 -6.90 -11.44
C GLU A 36 -36.72 -6.64 -11.32
N ALA A 37 -36.09 -6.43 -12.47
CA ALA A 37 -34.69 -6.07 -12.58
C ALA A 37 -34.53 -4.58 -12.18
N ASP A 38 -34.21 -4.31 -10.93
CA ASP A 38 -33.79 -2.98 -10.51
C ASP A 38 -32.30 -2.78 -10.82
N SER A 39 -32.07 -2.29 -12.04
CA SER A 39 -30.81 -1.66 -12.43
C SER A 39 -30.74 -0.30 -11.75
N GLY A 40 -30.17 -0.26 -10.55
CA GLY A 40 -30.10 0.97 -9.78
C GLY A 40 -29.08 0.91 -8.65
N LEU A 41 -27.78 0.83 -8.95
CA LEU A 41 -26.76 1.25 -7.98
C LEU A 41 -26.84 2.78 -7.83
N GLY A 42 -27.85 3.23 -7.11
CA GLY A 42 -27.99 4.60 -6.64
C GLY A 42 -26.89 4.87 -5.63
N ILE A 43 -25.73 5.32 -6.11
CA ILE A 43 -24.74 5.98 -5.26
C ILE A 43 -25.39 7.31 -4.88
N SER A 44 -25.99 7.36 -3.70
CA SER A 44 -26.41 8.61 -3.08
C SER A 44 -25.15 9.44 -2.82
N SER A 45 -24.82 10.29 -3.79
CA SER A 45 -23.77 11.28 -3.67
C SER A 45 -24.25 12.36 -2.71
N GLY A 46 -24.15 12.08 -1.41
CA GLY A 46 -24.13 13.11 -0.39
C GLY A 46 -22.93 13.99 -0.66
N ALA A 47 -23.17 15.28 -0.89
CA ALA A 47 -22.19 16.29 -1.25
C ALA A 47 -21.21 16.58 -0.08
N GLY A 48 -20.35 15.61 0.19
CA GLY A 48 -19.04 15.78 0.81
C GLY A 48 -18.05 15.13 -0.14
N SER A 49 -17.16 15.90 -0.77
CA SER A 49 -16.26 15.38 -1.79
C SER A 49 -15.30 14.34 -1.17
N SER A 50 -15.62 13.06 -1.31
CA SER A 50 -14.68 12.00 -0.95
C SER A 50 -13.56 11.99 -1.98
N ARG A 51 -12.41 12.59 -1.63
CA ARG A 51 -11.19 12.57 -2.46
C ARG A 51 -10.46 11.22 -2.39
N ILE A 52 -10.99 10.30 -1.59
CA ILE A 52 -10.44 8.97 -1.37
C ILE A 52 -11.52 7.97 -1.78
N THR A 53 -11.17 7.10 -2.70
CA THR A 53 -11.99 5.96 -3.09
C THR A 53 -11.26 4.69 -2.65
N VAL A 54 -11.97 3.83 -1.92
CA VAL A 54 -11.45 2.54 -1.48
C VAL A 54 -11.93 1.46 -2.44
N THR A 55 -11.00 0.72 -3.01
CA THR A 55 -11.28 -0.40 -3.91
C THR A 55 -10.73 -1.67 -3.28
N TYR A 56 -11.56 -2.72 -3.24
CA TYR A 56 -11.15 -4.04 -2.77
C TYR A 56 -10.78 -4.91 -3.96
N GLY A 57 -9.66 -5.61 -3.86
CA GLY A 57 -9.17 -6.54 -4.88
C GLY A 57 -8.46 -7.72 -4.23
N ALA A 58 -8.56 -8.89 -4.85
CA ALA A 58 -7.77 -10.05 -4.45
C ALA A 58 -6.30 -9.88 -4.85
N ALA A 59 -5.36 -10.48 -4.12
CA ALA A 59 -3.92 -10.35 -4.38
C ALA A 59 -3.48 -10.81 -5.80
N SER A 60 -4.30 -11.60 -6.48
CA SER A 60 -4.08 -12.06 -7.85
C SER A 60 -4.75 -11.17 -8.92
N MET A 61 -5.60 -10.22 -8.54
CA MET A 61 -6.25 -9.33 -9.50
C MET A 61 -5.25 -8.32 -10.06
N PRO A 62 -5.26 -8.08 -11.39
CA PRO A 62 -4.55 -6.96 -11.99
C PRO A 62 -4.98 -5.63 -11.35
N GLN A 63 -4.04 -4.68 -11.24
CA GLN A 63 -4.35 -3.34 -10.76
C GLN A 63 -5.41 -2.68 -11.67
N PRO A 64 -6.60 -2.33 -11.16
CA PRO A 64 -7.70 -1.87 -12.01
C PRO A 64 -7.51 -0.43 -12.51
N ILE A 65 -6.67 0.35 -11.84
CA ILE A 65 -6.37 1.74 -12.20
C ILE A 65 -5.05 1.74 -12.95
N THR A 66 -5.11 1.90 -14.27
CA THR A 66 -3.94 1.97 -15.16
C THR A 66 -3.51 3.41 -15.46
N ASP A 67 -4.43 4.37 -15.45
CA ASP A 67 -4.17 5.77 -15.78
C ASP A 67 -3.86 6.64 -14.52
N ALA A 68 -2.99 6.15 -13.63
CA ALA A 68 -2.58 6.93 -12.47
C ALA A 68 -1.30 7.72 -12.75
N SER A 69 -1.22 8.96 -12.28
CA SER A 69 0.02 9.75 -12.36
C SER A 69 1.12 9.21 -11.44
N VAL A 70 0.72 8.66 -10.28
CA VAL A 70 1.64 8.09 -9.28
C VAL A 70 1.01 6.85 -8.65
N TYR A 71 1.80 5.78 -8.56
CA TYR A 71 1.46 4.60 -7.77
C TYR A 71 2.22 4.63 -6.45
N ILE A 72 1.52 4.43 -5.32
CA ILE A 72 2.19 4.25 -4.01
C ILE A 72 1.95 2.82 -3.53
N LEU A 73 3.05 2.12 -3.28
CA LEU A 73 3.08 0.74 -2.84
C LEU A 73 3.69 0.70 -1.43
N HIS A 74 3.03 -0.01 -0.50
CA HIS A 74 3.57 -0.25 0.84
C HIS A 74 3.96 -1.72 0.95
N LEU A 75 5.21 -1.99 1.31
CA LEU A 75 5.75 -3.33 1.50
C LEU A 75 5.82 -3.62 3.02
N PRO A 76 5.45 -4.84 3.49
CA PRO A 76 4.84 -5.96 2.74
C PRO A 76 3.42 -5.67 2.27
N LEU A 77 3.05 -6.30 1.16
CA LEU A 77 1.71 -6.23 0.59
C LEU A 77 0.78 -7.34 1.09
N SER A 78 1.35 -8.44 1.59
CA SER A 78 0.61 -9.58 2.09
C SER A 78 1.29 -10.12 3.34
N TYR A 79 0.53 -10.23 4.43
CA TYR A 79 0.99 -10.86 5.67
C TYR A 79 0.88 -12.39 5.62
N ASP A 80 0.29 -12.94 4.55
CA ASP A 80 0.07 -14.38 4.36
C ASP A 80 1.29 -15.11 3.78
N THR A 81 2.35 -14.40 3.42
CA THR A 81 3.58 -14.99 2.87
C THR A 81 4.42 -15.61 3.98
N PRO A 82 5.10 -16.74 3.70
CA PRO A 82 5.84 -17.48 4.72
C PRO A 82 6.87 -16.60 5.42
N ALA A 83 7.06 -16.85 6.72
CA ALA A 83 7.90 -16.14 7.68
C ALA A 83 9.42 -16.08 7.35
N SER A 84 9.81 -16.37 6.11
CA SER A 84 11.18 -16.28 5.63
C SER A 84 11.37 -15.01 4.80
N VAL A 85 12.47 -14.31 5.06
CA VAL A 85 12.93 -13.13 4.32
C VAL A 85 12.94 -13.37 2.80
N ASN A 86 13.31 -14.58 2.37
CA ASN A 86 13.33 -14.95 0.94
C ASN A 86 11.93 -15.05 0.34
N GLY A 87 10.95 -15.54 1.10
CA GLY A 87 9.56 -15.60 0.67
C GLY A 87 8.97 -14.20 0.50
N PHE A 88 9.32 -13.30 1.41
CA PHE A 88 8.98 -11.89 1.29
C PHE A 88 9.56 -11.28 0.02
N LEU A 89 10.88 -11.43 -0.20
CA LEU A 89 11.56 -10.83 -1.36
C LEU A 89 10.99 -11.35 -2.68
N ALA A 90 10.67 -12.64 -2.76
CA ALA A 90 10.04 -13.24 -3.93
C ALA A 90 8.63 -12.67 -4.18
N ALA A 91 7.81 -12.55 -3.13
CA ALA A 91 6.46 -11.99 -3.25
C ALA A 91 6.48 -10.49 -3.60
N GLY A 92 7.38 -9.72 -2.98
CA GLY A 92 7.59 -8.31 -3.29
C GLY A 92 8.06 -8.11 -4.72
N LYS A 93 9.01 -8.93 -5.19
CA LYS A 93 9.45 -8.93 -6.59
C LYS A 93 8.29 -9.23 -7.56
N ALA A 94 7.53 -10.29 -7.32
CA ALA A 94 6.42 -10.68 -8.16
C ALA A 94 5.36 -9.57 -8.26
N GLU A 95 5.12 -8.83 -7.17
CA GLU A 95 4.25 -7.66 -7.24
C GLU A 95 4.88 -6.52 -8.07
N LEU A 96 6.14 -6.19 -7.83
CA LEU A 96 6.82 -5.14 -8.59
C LEU A 96 6.75 -5.42 -10.11
N GLU A 97 6.86 -6.68 -10.50
CA GLU A 97 6.71 -7.13 -11.90
C GLU A 97 5.29 -6.90 -12.46
N LYS A 98 4.23 -6.99 -11.65
CA LYS A 98 2.88 -6.60 -12.10
C LYS A 98 2.79 -5.11 -12.39
N TYR A 99 3.44 -4.28 -11.57
CA TYR A 99 3.47 -2.82 -11.78
C TYR A 99 4.37 -2.42 -12.95
N LEU A 100 5.38 -3.20 -13.32
CA LEU A 100 6.20 -2.94 -14.51
C LEU A 100 5.36 -2.85 -15.79
N ASP A 101 4.47 -3.81 -16.01
CA ASP A 101 3.61 -3.83 -17.20
C ASP A 101 2.69 -2.60 -17.25
N ILE A 102 2.13 -2.22 -16.10
CA ILE A 102 1.26 -1.05 -15.98
C ILE A 102 2.04 0.24 -16.26
N LEU A 103 3.19 0.43 -15.61
CA LEU A 103 4.03 1.62 -15.80
C LEU A 103 4.48 1.78 -17.26
N ARG A 104 4.73 0.65 -17.95
CA ARG A 104 5.05 0.64 -19.37
C ARG A 104 3.87 1.05 -20.25
N VAL A 105 2.69 0.47 -20.02
CA VAL A 105 1.51 0.69 -20.86
C VAL A 105 0.89 2.07 -20.65
N SER A 106 0.81 2.53 -19.41
CA SER A 106 0.14 3.80 -19.10
C SER A 106 1.04 5.02 -19.23
N GLY A 107 2.36 4.83 -19.35
CA GLY A 107 3.31 5.93 -19.27
C GLY A 107 3.30 6.61 -17.90
N ALA A 108 2.80 5.93 -16.86
CA ALA A 108 2.86 6.43 -15.50
C ALA A 108 4.31 6.73 -15.10
N HIS A 109 4.53 7.94 -14.62
CA HIS A 109 5.88 8.49 -14.52
C HIS A 109 6.60 8.08 -13.23
N MET A 110 5.88 7.52 -12.24
CA MET A 110 6.45 7.33 -10.90
C MET A 110 5.76 6.25 -10.06
N LEU A 111 6.57 5.35 -9.52
CA LEU A 111 6.19 4.41 -8.47
C LEU A 111 6.90 4.81 -7.18
N VAL A 112 6.15 5.00 -6.10
CA VAL A 112 6.66 5.33 -4.76
C VAL A 112 6.54 4.10 -3.88
N LEU A 113 7.68 3.54 -3.51
CA LEU A 113 7.77 2.40 -2.61
C LEU A 113 7.97 2.90 -1.18
N THR A 114 7.08 2.49 -0.30
CA THR A 114 7.18 2.73 1.14
C THR A 114 7.37 1.38 1.83
N THR A 115 8.24 1.31 2.81
CA THR A 115 8.47 0.08 3.56
C THR A 115 9.05 0.42 4.93
N ARG A 116 8.91 -0.49 5.87
CA ARG A 116 9.55 -0.38 7.18
C ARG A 116 10.96 -0.91 7.06
N LEU A 117 11.93 0.01 7.11
CA LEU A 117 13.34 -0.31 6.96
C LEU A 117 14.03 -0.41 8.31
N LEU A 118 14.92 -1.39 8.40
CA LEU A 118 15.92 -1.44 9.44
C LEU A 118 17.08 -0.51 9.09
N PRO A 119 17.44 0.41 10.00
CA PRO A 119 18.65 1.20 9.84
C PRO A 119 19.88 0.31 9.98
N GLU A 120 20.89 0.48 9.12
CA GLU A 120 22.18 -0.21 9.29
C GLU A 120 22.77 0.10 10.69
N PRO A 121 23.31 -0.91 11.40
CA PRO A 121 23.84 -0.72 12.74
C PRO A 121 24.92 0.35 12.79
N GLY A 122 24.76 1.36 13.66
CA GLY A 122 25.73 2.44 13.85
C GLY A 122 25.75 3.48 12.72
N ARG A 123 24.80 3.42 11.77
CA ARG A 123 24.68 4.42 10.70
C ARG A 123 23.95 5.68 11.14
N MET A 124 23.12 5.59 12.16
CA MET A 124 22.37 6.74 12.68
C MET A 124 23.21 7.53 13.67
N SER A 125 23.22 8.87 13.55
CA SER A 125 23.95 9.74 14.48
C SER A 125 23.36 9.72 15.89
N ASN A 126 22.05 9.47 16.02
CA ASN A 126 21.39 9.28 17.30
C ASN A 126 21.01 7.79 17.48
N PRO A 127 21.56 7.09 18.49
CA PRO A 127 21.24 5.69 18.74
C PRO A 127 19.77 5.46 19.13
N GLU A 128 19.07 6.43 19.71
CA GLU A 128 17.65 6.29 20.06
C GLU A 128 16.76 6.19 18.82
N VAL A 129 17.14 6.90 17.75
CA VAL A 129 16.45 6.82 16.45
C VAL A 129 16.62 5.42 15.85
N GLU A 130 17.77 4.79 16.06
CA GLU A 130 18.03 3.40 15.64
C GLU A 130 17.30 2.37 16.51
N ALA A 131 17.17 2.63 17.81
CA ALA A 131 16.55 1.71 18.77
C ALA A 131 15.06 1.45 18.46
N VAL A 132 14.31 2.48 18.03
CA VAL A 132 12.87 2.35 17.76
C VAL A 132 12.52 1.30 16.69
N PRO A 133 13.06 1.36 15.44
CA PRO A 133 12.79 0.32 14.45
C PRO A 133 13.35 -1.04 14.85
N ARG A 134 14.47 -1.10 15.60
CA ARG A 134 15.05 -2.37 16.07
C ARG A 134 14.16 -3.05 17.11
N ILE A 135 13.57 -2.30 18.04
CA ILE A 135 12.59 -2.82 18.99
C ILE A 135 11.31 -3.26 18.28
N ARG A 136 10.86 -2.49 17.28
CA ARG A 136 9.70 -2.85 16.46
C ARG A 136 9.93 -4.16 15.70
N ASP A 137 11.09 -4.30 15.07
CA ASP A 137 11.50 -5.52 14.36
C ASP A 137 11.52 -6.73 15.30
N LEU A 138 12.13 -6.60 16.48
CA LEU A 138 12.10 -7.66 17.50
C LEU A 138 10.66 -8.02 17.92
N SER A 139 9.80 -7.01 18.06
CA SER A 139 8.39 -7.22 18.41
C SER A 139 7.64 -7.96 17.31
N MET A 140 7.90 -7.62 16.04
CA MET A 140 7.33 -8.33 14.87
C MET A 140 7.84 -9.77 14.78
N LEU A 141 9.11 -10.00 15.10
CA LEU A 141 9.69 -11.34 15.14
C LEU A 141 9.03 -12.18 16.24
N GLN A 142 8.80 -11.61 17.41
CA GLN A 142 8.18 -12.31 18.53
C GLN A 142 6.69 -12.59 18.33
N LEU A 143 5.95 -11.65 17.74
CA LEU A 143 4.48 -11.74 17.64
C LEU A 143 4.00 -12.39 16.34
N ALA A 144 4.76 -12.27 15.27
CA ALA A 144 4.35 -12.71 13.93
C ALA A 144 5.43 -13.53 13.20
N ASN A 145 6.55 -13.85 13.87
CA ASN A 145 7.72 -14.48 13.23
C ASN A 145 8.19 -13.70 11.99
N GLY A 146 7.95 -12.39 11.97
CA GLY A 146 8.29 -11.51 10.85
C GLY A 146 9.56 -10.73 11.12
N SER A 147 10.31 -10.42 10.06
CA SER A 147 11.49 -9.55 10.14
C SER A 147 11.32 -8.39 9.15
N GLU A 148 11.76 -7.22 9.54
CA GLU A 148 11.91 -6.07 8.66
C GLU A 148 13.18 -6.19 7.81
N MET A 149 13.22 -5.48 6.68
CA MET A 149 14.32 -5.55 5.72
C MET A 149 15.29 -4.40 5.87
N GLU A 150 16.54 -4.66 5.53
CA GLU A 150 17.53 -3.61 5.35
C GLU A 150 17.35 -2.92 3.99
N MET A 151 17.94 -1.73 3.84
CA MET A 151 17.88 -0.99 2.58
C MET A 151 18.47 -1.80 1.41
N THR A 152 19.56 -2.53 1.68
CA THR A 152 20.24 -3.40 0.72
C THR A 152 19.30 -4.45 0.14
N ASP A 153 18.48 -5.08 0.97
CA ASP A 153 17.51 -6.10 0.54
C ASP A 153 16.45 -5.50 -0.39
N VAL A 154 15.93 -4.33 -0.03
CA VAL A 154 14.92 -3.63 -0.85
C VAL A 154 15.51 -3.19 -2.18
N LEU A 155 16.73 -2.66 -2.20
CA LEU A 155 17.42 -2.29 -3.43
C LEU A 155 17.69 -3.51 -4.31
N ASN A 156 18.13 -4.62 -3.72
CA ASN A 156 18.37 -5.87 -4.44
C ASN A 156 17.07 -6.40 -5.05
N MET A 157 15.97 -6.35 -4.31
CA MET A 157 14.64 -6.73 -4.80
C MET A 157 14.22 -5.88 -6.01
N ILE A 158 14.33 -4.55 -5.91
CA ILE A 158 14.00 -3.63 -7.00
C ILE A 158 14.89 -3.90 -8.23
N ASN A 159 16.19 -4.05 -8.02
CA ASN A 159 17.15 -4.31 -9.10
C ASN A 159 16.91 -5.68 -9.77
N SER A 160 16.39 -6.65 -9.02
CA SER A 160 16.07 -7.99 -9.54
C SER A 160 14.73 -8.06 -10.27
N ALA A 161 13.88 -7.04 -10.17
CA ALA A 161 12.60 -6.95 -10.85
C ALA A 161 12.79 -6.39 -12.27
N SER A 162 12.60 -7.24 -13.27
CA SER A 162 12.72 -6.90 -14.69
C SER A 162 11.75 -7.76 -15.52
N ASP A 163 11.09 -7.18 -16.50
CA ASP A 163 10.10 -7.85 -17.35
C ASP A 163 10.65 -8.20 -18.75
N GLY A 164 11.97 -8.16 -18.93
CA GLY A 164 12.64 -8.34 -20.23
C GLY A 164 12.52 -7.15 -21.18
N ALA A 165 11.55 -6.26 -20.99
CA ALA A 165 11.39 -5.00 -21.73
C ALA A 165 12.10 -3.82 -21.03
N GLY A 166 12.27 -3.90 -19.73
CA GLY A 166 13.00 -2.92 -18.94
C GLY A 166 13.15 -3.35 -17.49
N ARG A 167 13.49 -2.37 -16.65
CA ARG A 167 13.63 -2.58 -15.20
C ARG A 167 13.21 -1.34 -14.41
N LEU A 168 12.93 -1.53 -13.13
CA LEU A 168 12.78 -0.42 -12.20
C LEU A 168 14.16 0.14 -11.85
N VAL A 169 14.25 1.47 -11.82
CA VAL A 169 15.43 2.19 -11.35
C VAL A 169 15.00 3.14 -10.25
N VAL A 170 15.71 3.10 -9.12
CA VAL A 170 15.52 4.07 -8.04
C VAL A 170 16.04 5.43 -8.51
N THR A 171 15.17 6.43 -8.52
CA THR A 171 15.50 7.80 -8.93
C THR A 171 15.75 8.71 -7.74
N SER A 172 15.08 8.48 -6.61
CA SER A 172 15.24 9.29 -5.40
C SER A 172 14.94 8.49 -4.14
N GLN A 173 15.52 8.94 -3.01
CA GLN A 173 15.22 8.45 -1.68
C GLN A 173 14.66 9.60 -0.83
N LEU A 174 13.47 9.43 -0.31
CA LEU A 174 12.87 10.37 0.62
C LEU A 174 13.29 10.00 2.04
N ARG A 175 13.90 10.95 2.75
CA ARG A 175 14.38 10.77 4.12
C ARG A 175 13.58 11.63 5.09
N SER A 176 13.37 11.14 6.30
CA SER A 176 12.83 11.93 7.39
C SER A 176 13.89 12.91 7.91
N LYS A 177 13.45 13.86 8.75
CA LYS A 177 14.33 14.79 9.46
C LYS A 177 15.44 14.07 10.27
N ASP A 178 15.16 12.85 10.72
CA ASP A 178 16.05 12.05 11.56
C ASP A 178 17.00 11.16 10.72
N GLY A 179 17.01 11.32 9.39
CA GLY A 179 17.91 10.62 8.46
C GLY A 179 17.40 9.24 7.98
N MET A 180 16.30 8.77 8.54
CA MET A 180 15.65 7.50 8.16
C MET A 180 15.06 7.58 6.76
N VAL A 181 15.17 6.51 5.97
CA VAL A 181 14.54 6.45 4.67
C VAL A 181 13.06 6.09 4.83
N ALA A 182 12.19 6.97 4.35
CA ALA A 182 10.74 6.84 4.43
C ALA A 182 10.12 6.26 3.15
N ALA A 183 10.70 6.59 1.99
CA ALA A 183 10.24 6.08 0.70
C ALA A 183 11.35 6.07 -0.35
N LEU A 184 11.18 5.21 -1.34
CA LEU A 184 11.99 5.15 -2.55
C LEU A 184 11.12 5.51 -3.74
N THR A 185 11.56 6.46 -4.53
CA THR A 185 10.94 6.77 -5.81
C THR A 185 11.62 5.93 -6.89
N THR A 186 10.82 5.22 -7.68
CA THR A 186 11.30 4.42 -8.80
C THR A 186 10.60 4.83 -10.10
N GLN A 187 11.31 4.63 -11.19
CA GLN A 187 10.79 4.83 -12.54
C GLN A 187 11.11 3.63 -13.41
N PHE A 188 10.22 3.35 -14.35
CA PHE A 188 10.47 2.36 -15.37
C PHE A 188 11.52 2.90 -16.35
N LYS A 189 12.54 2.09 -16.63
CA LYS A 189 13.52 2.37 -17.67
C LYS A 189 13.52 1.22 -18.67
N ALA A 190 13.17 1.53 -19.91
CA ALA A 190 13.30 0.60 -21.03
C ALA A 190 14.78 0.24 -21.26
N HIS A 191 15.01 -0.98 -21.75
CA HIS A 191 16.34 -1.49 -22.07
C HIS A 191 17.06 -0.68 -23.15
#